data_AF-A0A662FVH8-F1
#
_entry.id   AF-A0A662FVH8-F1
#
_cell.length_a   1.000
_cell.length_b   1.000
_cell.length_c   1.000
_cell.angle_alpha   90.00
_cell.angle_beta   90.00
_cell.angle_gamma   90.00
#
_symmetry.space_group_name_H-M   'P 1'
#
loop_
_entity.id
_entity.type
_entity.pdbx_description
1 polymer ?
#
loop_
_entity_poly.entity_id
_entity_poly.type
_entity_poly.pdbx_seq_one_letter_code
_entity_poly.pdbx_strand_id
1 'polypeptide(L)'
;MSSTFSIRLPKELLKRMRERKDVNWAEILREAIRRTLNEPILPITIENLICSLRDSNKWEMLLCLYLKAELLSPHYIVRNLEILYPGMATEIRDRLGSTLREQGIDPNLSGNFEGKFLRDLVKEGLLMYGVYDKFEREVRDKLNKESWDVNKAAWLLSQYFIEDPYREYESALWIEPHSFIRTLGIMLGRENVTDIINKLVKIGLVFWDYYSSKAYSHEMIRCADYARSIFIELSTNKNYLNYSTDLLRDENFLAFLKWLSGEYDIDFRAVIEYEEEKAKEEFKGSKPFDEILKELVRRGIVLIGYWPHRRRVGKRSSMPPHWVYKLTPIAKREILPRLLIEALSKLHL
;
A
#
# COMPACT_ATOMS: atom_id res chain seq x y z
N MET A 1 28.54 18.29 15.50
CA MET A 1 29.99 18.55 15.39
C MET A 1 30.38 18.49 13.92
N SER A 2 31.12 19.46 13.39
CA SER A 2 31.60 19.46 12.00
C SER A 2 33.06 19.00 11.98
N SER A 3 33.32 17.86 11.34
CA SER A 3 34.67 17.32 11.15
C SER A 3 35.21 17.80 9.80
N THR A 4 36.47 18.22 9.76
CA THR A 4 37.13 18.70 8.52
C THR A 4 38.21 17.71 8.11
N PHE A 5 38.27 17.35 6.84
CA PHE A 5 39.30 16.47 6.28
C PHE A 5 39.83 17.03 4.96
N SER A 6 41.10 16.74 4.67
CA SER A 6 41.83 17.29 3.52
C SER A 6 42.10 16.20 2.50
N ILE A 7 41.80 16.46 1.23
CA ILE A 7 42.04 15.53 0.11
C ILE A 7 43.14 16.09 -0.77
N ARG A 8 44.11 15.26 -1.15
CA ARG A 8 45.11 15.61 -2.17
C ARG A 8 44.56 15.30 -3.55
N LEU A 9 44.57 16.30 -4.43
CA LEU A 9 44.11 16.18 -5.82
C LEU A 9 45.27 16.46 -6.78
N PRO A 10 45.27 15.87 -7.99
CA PRO A 10 46.17 16.28 -9.07
C PRO A 10 46.06 17.78 -9.34
N LYS A 11 47.19 18.43 -9.66
CA LYS A 11 47.29 19.90 -9.79
C LYS A 11 46.32 20.44 -10.83
N GLU A 12 46.14 19.73 -11.93
CA GLU A 12 45.26 20.08 -13.05
C GLU A 12 43.79 20.07 -12.64
N LEU A 13 43.39 19.09 -11.82
CA LEU A 13 42.02 18.95 -11.33
C LEU A 13 41.69 20.06 -10.31
N LEU A 14 42.61 20.30 -9.37
CA LEU A 14 42.47 21.35 -8.37
C LEU A 14 42.36 22.74 -9.02
N LYS A 15 43.12 22.97 -10.09
CA LYS A 15 43.04 24.21 -10.88
C LYS A 15 41.65 24.40 -11.49
N ARG A 16 41.11 23.38 -12.17
CA ARG A 16 39.76 23.41 -12.75
C ARG A 16 38.66 23.61 -11.71
N MET A 17 38.80 23.01 -10.54
CA MET A 17 37.83 23.17 -9.44
C MET A 17 37.85 24.60 -8.88
N ARG A 18 39.04 25.21 -8.73
CA ARG A 18 39.18 26.59 -8.25
C ARG A 18 38.70 27.64 -9.24
N GLU A 19 38.70 27.33 -10.54
CA GLU A 19 38.19 28.20 -11.60
C GLU A 19 36.66 28.35 -11.55
N ARG A 20 35.93 27.35 -11.03
CA ARG A 20 34.48 27.42 -10.79
C ARG A 20 34.19 27.75 -9.33
N LYS A 21 34.20 29.04 -9.02
CA LYS A 21 33.96 29.57 -7.65
C LYS A 21 32.48 29.58 -7.26
N ASP A 22 31.59 29.45 -8.23
CA ASP A 22 30.14 29.35 -8.09
C ASP A 22 29.67 27.99 -7.55
N VAL A 23 30.56 27.01 -7.49
CA VAL A 23 30.24 25.63 -7.13
C VAL A 23 30.62 25.34 -5.67
N ASN A 24 29.65 24.88 -4.88
CA ASN A 24 29.91 24.35 -3.53
C ASN A 24 30.48 22.93 -3.62
N TRP A 25 31.79 22.84 -3.81
CA TRP A 25 32.50 21.57 -3.96
C TRP A 25 32.39 20.66 -2.74
N ALA A 26 32.20 21.20 -1.53
CA ALA A 26 32.00 20.39 -0.33
C ALA A 26 30.66 19.64 -0.39
N GLU A 27 29.60 20.28 -0.92
CA GLU A 27 28.30 19.63 -1.09
C GLU A 27 28.33 18.62 -2.23
N ILE A 28 28.97 18.93 -3.36
CA ILE A 28 29.17 17.95 -4.45
C ILE A 28 29.91 16.72 -3.94
N LEU A 29 30.95 16.90 -3.11
CA LEU A 29 31.72 15.79 -2.57
C LEU A 29 30.91 14.98 -1.55
N ARG A 30 30.11 15.62 -0.70
CA ARG A 30 29.17 14.92 0.20
C ARG A 30 28.12 14.14 -0.58
N GLU A 31 27.62 14.70 -1.68
CA GLU A 31 26.62 14.04 -2.51
C GLU A 31 27.22 12.88 -3.31
N ALA A 32 28.43 13.04 -3.85
CA ALA A 32 29.17 11.94 -4.46
C ALA A 32 29.47 10.84 -3.43
N ILE A 33 29.92 11.19 -2.22
CA ILE A 33 30.15 10.23 -1.14
C ILE A 33 28.85 9.56 -0.70
N ARG A 34 27.74 10.29 -0.57
CA ARG A 34 26.43 9.71 -0.26
C ARG A 34 25.97 8.77 -1.37
N ARG A 35 26.18 9.11 -2.64
CA ARG A 35 25.91 8.22 -3.78
C ARG A 35 26.78 6.97 -3.69
N THR A 36 28.09 7.10 -3.54
CA THR A 36 29.02 5.96 -3.51
C THR A 36 28.92 5.10 -2.23
N LEU A 37 28.60 5.67 -1.07
CA LEU A 37 28.50 4.93 0.20
C LEU A 37 27.09 4.38 0.48
N ASN A 38 26.03 4.97 -0.09
CA ASN A 38 24.65 4.49 0.08
C ASN A 38 24.05 3.86 -1.19
N GLU A 39 24.81 3.71 -2.27
CA GLU A 39 24.36 2.91 -3.40
C GLU A 39 24.26 1.45 -2.94
N PRO A 40 23.07 0.83 -3.01
CA PRO A 40 22.99 -0.61 -2.84
C PRO A 40 23.96 -1.26 -3.84
N ILE A 41 24.76 -2.22 -3.38
CA ILE A 41 25.63 -2.99 -4.27
C ILE A 41 24.71 -3.85 -5.14
N LEU A 42 24.30 -3.28 -6.27
CA LEU A 42 23.52 -3.97 -7.27
C LEU A 42 24.47 -4.81 -8.12
N PRO A 43 24.14 -6.07 -8.40
CA PRO A 43 24.83 -6.82 -9.43
C PRO A 43 24.82 -6.02 -10.74
N ILE A 44 25.99 -5.85 -11.36
CA ILE A 44 26.14 -5.17 -12.66
C ILE A 44 25.19 -5.76 -13.71
N THR A 45 24.89 -7.07 -13.62
CA THR A 45 23.91 -7.74 -14.50
C THR A 45 22.48 -7.23 -14.31
N ILE A 46 22.04 -6.96 -13.07
CA ILE A 46 20.71 -6.40 -12.77
C ILE A 46 20.66 -4.93 -13.22
N GLU A 47 21.71 -4.17 -12.92
CA GLU A 47 21.82 -2.77 -13.37
C GLU A 47 21.73 -2.67 -14.89
N ASN A 48 22.57 -3.41 -15.62
CA ASN A 48 22.59 -3.40 -17.07
C ASN A 48 21.24 -3.83 -17.67
N LEU A 49 20.58 -4.82 -17.06
CA LEU A 49 19.23 -5.24 -17.47
C LEU A 49 18.23 -4.09 -17.34
N ILE A 50 18.16 -3.44 -16.18
CA ILE A 50 17.19 -2.37 -15.91
C ILE A 50 17.45 -1.19 -16.85
N CYS A 51 18.70 -0.74 -16.97
CA CYS A 51 19.09 0.34 -17.86
C CYS A 51 18.79 0.02 -19.32
N SER A 52 19.16 -1.17 -19.80
CA SER A 52 18.88 -1.60 -21.18
C SER A 52 17.38 -1.61 -21.51
N LEU A 53 16.54 -2.16 -20.61
CA LEU A 53 15.10 -2.19 -20.80
C LEU A 53 14.50 -0.77 -20.76
N ARG A 54 14.97 0.08 -19.85
CA ARG A 54 14.52 1.47 -19.71
C ARG A 54 14.86 2.29 -20.95
N ASP A 55 16.11 2.24 -21.38
CA ASP A 55 16.63 3.03 -22.49
C ASP A 55 16.04 2.55 -23.83
N SER A 56 15.65 1.28 -23.91
CA SER A 56 14.91 0.69 -25.04
C SER A 56 13.38 0.84 -24.96
N ASN A 57 12.86 1.61 -24.00
CA ASN A 57 11.44 1.84 -23.75
C ASN A 57 10.58 0.56 -23.56
N LYS A 58 11.15 -0.50 -22.96
CA LYS A 58 10.44 -1.76 -22.66
C LYS A 58 9.74 -1.71 -21.32
N TRP A 59 8.82 -0.77 -21.15
CA TRP A 59 8.14 -0.47 -19.89
C TRP A 59 7.24 -1.61 -19.41
N GLU A 60 6.62 -2.35 -20.33
CA GLU A 60 5.84 -3.54 -20.02
C GLU A 60 6.71 -4.66 -19.41
N MET A 61 7.95 -4.81 -19.87
CA MET A 61 8.91 -5.77 -19.33
C MET A 61 9.44 -5.32 -17.96
N LEU A 62 9.69 -4.02 -17.78
CA LEU A 62 10.06 -3.46 -16.47
C LEU A 62 8.93 -3.64 -15.44
N LEU A 63 7.66 -3.48 -15.85
CA LEU A 63 6.53 -3.74 -14.97
C LEU A 63 6.41 -5.25 -14.64
N CYS A 64 6.63 -6.13 -15.61
CA CYS A 64 6.69 -7.57 -15.35
C CYS A 64 7.83 -7.94 -14.40
N LEU A 65 8.99 -7.28 -14.52
CA LEU A 65 10.13 -7.46 -13.62
C LEU A 65 9.79 -7.00 -12.19
N TYR A 66 9.12 -5.85 -12.05
CA TYR A 66 8.56 -5.40 -10.78
C TYR A 66 7.59 -6.43 -10.18
N LEU A 67 6.61 -6.92 -10.97
CA LEU A 67 5.63 -7.91 -10.49
C LEU A 67 6.29 -9.23 -10.07
N LYS A 68 7.35 -9.68 -10.76
CA LYS A 68 8.14 -10.84 -10.35
C LYS A 68 8.85 -10.64 -9.02
N ALA A 69 9.34 -9.43 -8.77
CA ALA A 69 10.02 -9.10 -7.52
C ALA A 69 9.02 -8.93 -6.37
N GLU A 70 7.87 -8.33 -6.62
CA GLU A 70 6.89 -7.98 -5.60
C GLU A 70 5.96 -9.14 -5.23
N LEU A 71 5.37 -9.82 -6.22
CA LEU A 71 4.29 -10.78 -5.98
C LEU A 71 4.81 -12.12 -5.44
N LEU A 72 4.02 -12.73 -4.55
CA LEU A 72 4.32 -14.03 -3.97
C LEU A 72 4.03 -15.16 -4.97
N SER A 73 2.93 -15.04 -5.71
CA SER A 73 2.47 -16.10 -6.61
C SER A 73 2.76 -15.80 -8.09
N PRO A 74 3.52 -16.66 -8.80
CA PRO A 74 3.78 -16.48 -10.23
C PRO A 74 2.53 -16.48 -11.11
N HIS A 75 1.48 -17.19 -10.70
CA HIS A 75 0.20 -17.19 -11.42
C HIS A 75 -0.42 -15.79 -11.47
N TYR A 76 -0.27 -15.03 -10.39
CA TYR A 76 -0.83 -13.68 -10.28
C TYR A 76 -0.07 -12.66 -11.11
N ILE A 77 1.18 -12.93 -11.48
CA ILE A 77 1.91 -12.10 -12.45
C ILE A 77 1.16 -12.07 -13.79
N VAL A 78 0.77 -13.24 -14.30
CA VAL A 78 0.03 -13.35 -15.57
C VAL A 78 -1.35 -12.70 -15.43
N ARG A 79 -2.07 -12.98 -14.35
CA ARG A 79 -3.40 -12.39 -14.11
C ARG A 79 -3.36 -10.86 -14.11
N ASN A 80 -2.41 -10.24 -13.39
CA ASN A 80 -2.28 -8.79 -13.36
C ASN A 80 -1.86 -8.23 -14.73
N LEU A 81 -0.90 -8.88 -15.40
CA LEU A 81 -0.49 -8.47 -16.75
C LEU A 81 -1.63 -8.56 -17.77
N GLU A 82 -2.53 -9.54 -17.65
CA GLU A 82 -3.69 -9.66 -18.54
C GLU A 82 -4.69 -8.52 -18.32
N ILE A 83 -4.83 -8.02 -17.09
CA ILE A 83 -5.66 -6.85 -16.79
C ILE A 83 -5.02 -5.55 -17.34
N LEU A 84 -3.69 -5.44 -17.23
CA LEU A 84 -2.92 -4.27 -17.68
C LEU A 84 -2.76 -4.21 -19.21
N TYR A 85 -2.42 -5.34 -19.82
CA TYR A 85 -2.10 -5.54 -21.23
C TYR A 85 -2.83 -6.77 -21.79
N PRO A 86 -4.16 -6.67 -22.04
CA PRO A 86 -4.95 -7.78 -22.53
C PRO A 86 -4.37 -8.44 -23.78
N GLY A 87 -4.26 -9.77 -23.76
CA GLY A 87 -3.72 -10.58 -24.85
C GLY A 87 -2.19 -10.64 -24.94
N MET A 88 -1.46 -9.86 -24.13
CA MET A 88 0.01 -9.76 -24.21
C MET A 88 0.73 -10.35 -22.99
N ALA A 89 0.01 -10.81 -21.97
CA ALA A 89 0.58 -11.17 -20.68
C ALA A 89 1.64 -12.29 -20.76
N THR A 90 1.35 -13.34 -21.54
CA THR A 90 2.28 -14.46 -21.76
C THR A 90 3.51 -14.03 -22.53
N GLU A 91 3.33 -13.25 -23.61
CA GLU A 91 4.43 -12.74 -24.42
C GLU A 91 5.40 -11.88 -23.59
N ILE A 92 4.86 -10.92 -22.82
CA ILE A 92 5.67 -10.04 -21.96
C ILE A 92 6.48 -10.86 -20.96
N ARG A 93 5.82 -11.81 -20.27
CA ARG A 93 6.46 -12.68 -19.28
C ARG A 93 7.56 -13.53 -19.90
N ASP A 94 7.30 -14.13 -21.06
CA ASP A 94 8.21 -15.07 -21.71
C ASP A 94 9.41 -14.34 -22.32
N ARG A 95 9.19 -13.16 -22.92
CA ARG A 95 10.27 -12.27 -23.38
C ARG A 95 11.19 -11.85 -22.23
N LEU A 96 10.62 -11.39 -21.10
CA LEU A 96 11.42 -11.07 -19.92
C LEU A 96 12.17 -12.29 -19.38
N GLY A 97 11.51 -13.45 -19.34
CA GLY A 97 12.13 -14.70 -18.90
C GLY A 97 13.33 -15.11 -19.75
N SER A 98 13.26 -14.92 -21.07
CA SER A 98 14.40 -15.18 -21.96
C SER A 98 15.52 -14.16 -21.77
N THR A 99 15.21 -12.87 -21.68
CA THR A 99 16.22 -11.84 -21.39
C THR A 99 16.92 -12.07 -20.04
N LEU A 100 16.19 -12.49 -19.01
CA LEU A 100 16.80 -12.83 -17.71
C LEU A 100 17.78 -14.01 -17.85
N ARG A 101 17.39 -15.08 -18.56
CA ARG A 101 18.27 -16.24 -18.81
C ARG A 101 19.53 -15.88 -19.59
N GLU A 102 19.39 -15.05 -20.63
CA GLU A 102 20.50 -14.58 -21.46
C GLU A 102 21.53 -13.79 -20.63
N GLN A 103 21.06 -13.06 -19.62
CA GLN A 103 21.90 -12.31 -18.67
C GLN A 103 22.37 -13.15 -17.47
N GLY A 104 22.08 -14.46 -17.46
CA GLY A 104 22.46 -15.37 -16.37
C GLY A 104 21.67 -15.16 -15.06
N ILE A 105 20.50 -14.52 -15.13
CA ILE A 105 19.62 -14.27 -13.98
C ILE A 105 18.48 -15.29 -13.98
N ASP A 106 18.18 -15.88 -12.82
CA ASP A 106 17.06 -16.80 -12.67
C ASP A 106 15.72 -16.07 -13.00
N PRO A 107 14.90 -16.59 -13.95
CA PRO A 107 13.60 -16.00 -14.29
C PRO A 107 12.61 -15.87 -13.14
N ASN A 108 12.77 -16.61 -12.06
CA ASN A 108 11.94 -16.53 -10.86
C ASN A 108 12.50 -15.55 -9.81
N LEU A 109 13.65 -14.93 -10.11
CA LEU A 109 14.42 -14.09 -9.21
C LEU A 109 14.75 -14.82 -7.90
N SER A 110 14.95 -16.14 -7.98
CA SER A 110 15.44 -16.96 -6.86
C SER A 110 16.92 -16.71 -6.63
N GLY A 111 17.33 -16.75 -5.37
CA GLY A 111 18.72 -16.66 -4.97
C GLY A 111 19.05 -15.38 -4.23
N ASN A 112 20.34 -15.19 -3.98
CA ASN A 112 20.88 -14.05 -3.28
C ASN A 112 22.16 -13.57 -3.94
N PHE A 113 22.49 -12.31 -3.69
CA PHE A 113 23.77 -11.70 -4.00
C PHE A 113 24.21 -10.91 -2.78
N GLU A 114 25.42 -11.19 -2.29
CA GLU A 114 25.98 -10.57 -1.07
C GLU A 114 25.03 -10.60 0.14
N GLY A 115 24.26 -11.68 0.29
CA GLY A 115 23.33 -11.87 1.40
C GLY A 115 21.96 -11.18 1.25
N LYS A 116 21.74 -10.42 0.17
CA LYS A 116 20.42 -9.84 -0.17
C LYS A 116 19.69 -10.71 -1.21
N PHE A 117 18.37 -10.82 -1.11
CA PHE A 117 17.58 -11.53 -2.12
C PHE A 117 17.57 -10.78 -3.45
N LEU A 118 17.63 -11.51 -4.57
CA LEU A 118 17.59 -10.88 -5.90
C LEU A 118 16.33 -10.03 -6.11
N ARG A 119 15.18 -10.44 -5.55
CA ARG A 119 13.93 -9.66 -5.61
C ARG A 119 14.08 -8.28 -4.98
N ASP A 120 14.73 -8.19 -3.82
CA ASP A 120 14.94 -6.92 -3.13
C ASP A 120 15.91 -6.04 -3.92
N LEU A 121 16.99 -6.62 -4.46
CA LEU A 121 17.94 -5.92 -5.32
C LEU A 121 17.28 -5.39 -6.60
N VAL A 122 16.40 -6.16 -7.22
CA VAL A 122 15.61 -5.69 -8.38
C VAL A 122 14.77 -4.48 -7.99
N LYS A 123 14.07 -4.52 -6.85
CA LYS A 123 13.27 -3.37 -6.37
C LYS A 123 14.13 -2.14 -6.10
N GLU A 124 15.26 -2.31 -5.42
CA GLU A 124 16.26 -1.25 -5.18
C GLU A 124 16.74 -0.65 -6.51
N GLY A 125 17.07 -1.47 -7.51
CA GLY A 125 17.49 -1.01 -8.83
C GLY A 125 16.38 -0.28 -9.60
N LEU A 126 15.15 -0.79 -9.58
CA LEU A 126 14.02 -0.15 -10.26
C LEU A 126 13.72 1.23 -9.66
N LEU A 127 13.88 1.38 -8.35
CA LEU A 127 13.81 2.67 -7.67
C LEU A 127 14.97 3.57 -8.09
N MET A 128 16.22 3.10 -7.96
CA MET A 128 17.43 3.89 -8.22
C MET A 128 17.53 4.40 -9.65
N TYR A 129 17.04 3.62 -10.63
CA TYR A 129 17.08 3.98 -12.05
C TYR A 129 15.82 4.70 -12.56
N GLY A 130 14.98 5.21 -11.65
CA GLY A 130 13.85 6.08 -11.97
C GLY A 130 12.65 5.36 -12.61
N VAL A 131 12.59 4.03 -12.54
CA VAL A 131 11.43 3.28 -13.04
C VAL A 131 10.21 3.52 -12.15
N TYR A 132 10.42 3.57 -10.84
CA TYR A 132 9.36 3.88 -9.88
C TYR A 132 8.76 5.27 -10.13
N ASP A 133 9.59 6.29 -10.36
CA ASP A 133 9.13 7.66 -10.64
C ASP A 133 8.25 7.72 -11.89
N LYS A 134 8.60 6.95 -12.92
CA LYS A 134 7.77 6.86 -14.13
C LYS A 134 6.44 6.17 -13.84
N PHE A 135 6.46 5.02 -13.17
CA PHE A 135 5.23 4.30 -12.83
C PHE A 135 4.30 5.12 -11.94
N GLU A 136 4.84 5.79 -10.91
CA GLU A 136 4.07 6.70 -10.06
C GLU A 136 3.39 7.79 -10.90
N ARG A 137 4.13 8.45 -11.80
CA ARG A 137 3.59 9.50 -12.66
C ARG A 137 2.47 8.99 -13.56
N GLU A 138 2.66 7.83 -14.18
CA GLU A 138 1.61 7.21 -15.01
C GLU A 138 0.37 6.83 -14.21
N VAL A 139 0.54 6.33 -12.99
CA VAL A 139 -0.58 6.04 -12.08
C VAL A 139 -1.35 7.32 -11.76
N ARG A 140 -0.66 8.41 -11.41
CA ARG A 140 -1.30 9.71 -11.14
C ARG A 140 -2.08 10.21 -12.36
N ASP A 141 -1.46 10.19 -13.54
CA ASP A 141 -2.08 10.65 -14.79
C ASP A 141 -3.33 9.84 -15.15
N LYS A 142 -3.29 8.52 -14.92
CA LYS A 142 -4.45 7.65 -15.12
C LYS A 142 -5.53 7.95 -14.09
N LEU A 143 -5.19 7.94 -12.80
CA LEU A 143 -6.15 8.14 -11.70
C LEU A 143 -6.89 9.48 -11.79
N ASN A 144 -6.19 10.57 -12.17
CA ASN A 144 -6.78 11.89 -12.35
C ASN A 144 -7.85 11.97 -13.45
N LYS A 145 -7.87 11.01 -14.38
CA LYS A 145 -8.85 10.92 -15.48
C LYS A 145 -10.01 9.97 -15.18
N GLU A 146 -9.99 9.33 -14.02
CA GLU A 146 -10.98 8.32 -13.66
C GLU A 146 -12.25 8.91 -13.02
N SER A 147 -13.28 8.08 -12.97
CA SER A 147 -14.54 8.44 -12.34
C SER A 147 -14.39 8.69 -10.84
N TRP A 148 -15.39 9.36 -10.27
CA TRP A 148 -15.48 9.57 -8.83
C TRP A 148 -15.49 8.25 -8.05
N ASP A 149 -16.18 7.21 -8.55
CA ASP A 149 -16.22 5.89 -7.91
C ASP A 149 -14.83 5.25 -7.80
N VAL A 150 -14.02 5.33 -8.85
CA VAL A 150 -12.66 4.78 -8.86
C VAL A 150 -11.75 5.59 -7.93
N ASN A 151 -11.86 6.92 -7.94
CA ASN A 151 -11.11 7.78 -7.03
C ASN A 151 -11.50 7.56 -5.55
N LYS A 152 -12.78 7.33 -5.28
CA LYS A 152 -13.29 6.98 -3.95
C LYS A 152 -12.79 5.59 -3.51
N ALA A 153 -12.71 4.64 -4.43
CA ALA A 153 -12.14 3.33 -4.18
C ALA A 153 -10.63 3.41 -3.87
N ALA A 154 -9.87 4.21 -4.63
CA ALA A 154 -8.46 4.49 -4.34
C ALA A 154 -8.27 5.16 -2.98
N TRP A 155 -9.12 6.13 -2.64
CA TRP A 155 -9.16 6.72 -1.30
C TRP A 155 -9.45 5.67 -0.23
N LEU A 156 -10.43 4.80 -0.43
CA LEU A 156 -10.77 3.77 0.56
C LEU A 156 -9.59 2.81 0.78
N LEU A 157 -8.89 2.38 -0.29
CA LEU A 157 -7.67 1.57 -0.16
C LEU A 157 -6.60 2.26 0.68
N SER A 158 -6.43 3.58 0.53
CA SER A 158 -5.47 4.34 1.32
C SER A 158 -5.74 4.24 2.83
N GLN A 159 -7.02 4.13 3.23
CA GLN A 159 -7.41 3.96 4.64
C GLN A 159 -7.11 2.56 5.18
N TYR A 160 -6.85 1.58 4.31
CA TYR A 160 -6.37 0.26 4.71
C TYR A 160 -4.84 0.19 4.78
N PHE A 161 -4.14 0.77 3.79
CA PHE A 161 -2.69 0.68 3.68
C PHE A 161 -1.95 1.67 4.58
N ILE A 162 -2.54 2.83 4.87
CA ILE A 162 -1.92 3.91 5.64
C ILE A 162 -2.65 4.10 6.97
N GLU A 163 -2.11 3.53 8.03
CA GLU A 163 -2.59 3.72 9.40
C GLU A 163 -2.12 5.06 9.97
N ASP A 164 -0.85 5.41 9.76
CA ASP A 164 -0.22 6.65 10.18
C ASP A 164 0.63 7.25 9.04
N PRO A 165 0.14 8.30 8.35
CA PRO A 165 0.84 8.91 7.22
C PRO A 165 2.17 9.57 7.61
N TYR A 166 2.43 9.77 8.91
CA TYR A 166 3.67 10.36 9.42
C TYR A 166 4.71 9.32 9.84
N ARG A 167 4.37 8.02 9.81
CA ARG A 167 5.33 6.94 10.03
C ARG A 167 6.01 6.55 8.73
N GLU A 168 7.34 6.47 8.78
CA GLU A 168 8.16 6.01 7.67
C GLU A 168 8.00 4.50 7.41
N TYR A 169 7.62 3.72 8.44
CA TYR A 169 7.43 2.27 8.36
C TYR A 169 6.00 1.89 8.74
N GLU A 170 5.29 1.26 7.81
CA GLU A 170 3.98 0.64 8.03
C GLU A 170 4.00 -0.83 7.59
N SER A 171 3.22 -1.64 8.29
CA SER A 171 3.28 -3.11 8.23
C SER A 171 2.33 -3.73 7.19
N ALA A 172 1.32 -3.00 6.71
CA ALA A 172 0.27 -3.54 5.86
C ALA A 172 0.42 -3.11 4.39
N LEU A 173 1.19 -3.89 3.62
CA LEU A 173 1.28 -3.73 2.15
C LEU A 173 0.19 -4.49 1.37
N TRP A 174 -0.74 -5.13 2.08
CA TRP A 174 -1.78 -5.95 1.48
C TRP A 174 -3.05 -5.96 2.33
N ILE A 175 -4.18 -6.27 1.69
CA ILE A 175 -5.46 -6.53 2.33
C ILE A 175 -6.12 -7.78 1.78
N GLU A 176 -6.91 -8.44 2.61
CA GLU A 176 -7.80 -9.50 2.15
C GLU A 176 -8.99 -8.87 1.38
N PRO A 177 -9.28 -9.33 0.15
CA PRO A 177 -10.25 -8.68 -0.75
C PRO A 177 -11.67 -8.50 -0.19
N HIS A 178 -12.19 -9.43 0.61
CA HIS A 178 -13.53 -9.34 1.20
C HIS A 178 -13.68 -8.09 2.07
N SER A 179 -12.59 -7.67 2.74
CA SER A 179 -12.53 -6.39 3.48
C SER A 179 -12.95 -5.22 2.60
N PHE A 180 -12.25 -5.08 1.47
CA PHE A 180 -12.40 -3.96 0.55
C PHE A 180 -13.70 -4.05 -0.22
N ILE A 181 -14.06 -5.23 -0.72
CA ILE A 181 -15.27 -5.47 -1.49
C ILE A 181 -16.51 -5.11 -0.65
N ARG A 182 -16.58 -5.59 0.59
CA ARG A 182 -17.73 -5.34 1.47
C ARG A 182 -17.87 -3.86 1.80
N THR A 183 -16.77 -3.21 2.17
CA THR A 183 -16.77 -1.78 2.53
C THR A 183 -17.09 -0.91 1.32
N LEU A 184 -16.44 -1.14 0.18
CA LEU A 184 -16.67 -0.39 -1.05
C LEU A 184 -18.09 -0.60 -1.58
N GLY A 185 -18.60 -1.83 -1.52
CA GLY A 185 -19.97 -2.14 -1.94
C GLY A 185 -21.01 -1.35 -1.15
N ILE A 186 -20.86 -1.25 0.17
CA ILE A 186 -21.70 -0.38 1.00
C ILE A 186 -21.52 1.10 0.65
N MET A 187 -20.26 1.53 0.46
CA MET A 187 -19.89 2.92 0.22
C MET A 187 -20.40 3.47 -1.12
N LEU A 188 -20.55 2.59 -2.12
CA LEU A 188 -21.10 2.89 -3.45
C LEU A 188 -22.56 2.45 -3.63
N GLY A 189 -23.10 1.66 -2.70
CA GLY A 189 -24.43 1.06 -2.86
C GLY A 189 -24.49 0.02 -3.98
N ARG A 190 -23.42 -0.76 -4.17
CA ARG A 190 -23.27 -1.79 -5.22
C ARG A 190 -22.94 -3.14 -4.59
N GLU A 191 -23.54 -4.22 -5.11
CA GLU A 191 -23.22 -5.59 -4.67
C GLU A 191 -21.89 -6.09 -5.25
N ASN A 192 -21.62 -5.78 -6.52
CA ASN A 192 -20.39 -6.16 -7.20
C ASN A 192 -19.57 -4.92 -7.57
N VAL A 193 -18.32 -4.90 -7.08
CA VAL A 193 -17.32 -3.84 -7.28
C VAL A 193 -16.00 -4.37 -7.85
N THR A 194 -15.98 -5.61 -8.34
CA THR A 194 -14.77 -6.24 -8.91
C THR A 194 -14.28 -5.51 -10.15
N ASP A 195 -15.18 -4.92 -10.95
CA ASP A 195 -14.86 -4.04 -12.07
C ASP A 195 -14.00 -2.85 -11.63
N ILE A 196 -14.33 -2.23 -10.49
CA ILE A 196 -13.57 -1.11 -9.93
C ILE A 196 -12.20 -1.58 -9.45
N ILE A 197 -12.12 -2.75 -8.80
CA ILE A 197 -10.82 -3.30 -8.36
C ILE A 197 -9.92 -3.59 -9.57
N ASN A 198 -10.45 -4.26 -10.60
CA ASN A 198 -9.70 -4.52 -11.83
C ASN A 198 -9.30 -3.22 -12.55
N LYS A 199 -10.11 -2.16 -12.44
CA LYS A 199 -9.76 -0.85 -12.93
C LYS A 199 -8.59 -0.23 -12.16
N LEU A 200 -8.54 -0.37 -10.84
CA LEU A 200 -7.39 0.04 -10.01
C LEU A 200 -6.11 -0.76 -10.34
N VAL A 201 -6.25 -2.05 -10.66
CA VAL A 201 -5.14 -2.87 -11.18
C VAL A 201 -4.67 -2.38 -12.54
N LYS A 202 -5.60 -2.06 -13.45
CA LYS A 202 -5.29 -1.52 -14.79
C LYS A 202 -4.59 -0.15 -14.72
N ILE A 203 -4.88 0.64 -13.69
CA ILE A 203 -4.18 1.91 -13.42
C ILE A 203 -2.73 1.63 -12.98
N GLY A 204 -2.48 0.51 -12.29
CA GLY A 204 -1.19 0.14 -11.68
C GLY A 204 -1.09 0.53 -10.21
N LEU A 205 -2.21 0.85 -9.55
CA LEU A 205 -2.22 1.31 -8.16
C LEU A 205 -2.08 0.15 -7.17
N VAL A 206 -2.66 -1.00 -7.52
CA VAL A 206 -2.64 -2.24 -6.73
C VAL A 206 -2.55 -3.45 -7.63
N PHE A 207 -2.24 -4.60 -7.05
CA PHE A 207 -2.17 -5.88 -7.76
C PHE A 207 -2.88 -6.97 -6.98
N TRP A 208 -3.49 -7.90 -7.71
CA TRP A 208 -3.93 -9.16 -7.12
C TRP A 208 -2.70 -10.01 -6.73
N ASP A 209 -2.75 -10.70 -5.61
CA ASP A 209 -1.74 -11.68 -5.21
C ASP A 209 -2.41 -12.84 -4.45
N TYR A 210 -1.63 -13.84 -4.08
CA TYR A 210 -2.08 -14.95 -3.28
C TYR A 210 -1.07 -15.34 -2.24
N TYR A 211 -1.52 -15.37 -1.00
CA TYR A 211 -0.73 -15.82 0.13
C TYR A 211 -1.02 -17.27 0.44
N SER A 212 0.05 -18.04 0.55
CA SER A 212 -0.01 -19.45 0.91
C SER A 212 1.05 -19.75 1.96
N SER A 213 0.58 -20.23 3.10
CA SER A 213 1.40 -20.76 4.18
C SER A 213 0.73 -22.01 4.75
N LYS A 214 1.37 -22.69 5.70
CA LYS A 214 0.73 -23.81 6.42
C LYS A 214 -0.56 -23.38 7.13
N ALA A 215 -0.63 -22.12 7.58
CA ALA A 215 -1.70 -21.61 8.43
C ALA A 215 -2.81 -20.91 7.66
N TYR A 216 -2.47 -20.27 6.54
CA TYR A 216 -3.36 -19.39 5.79
C TYR A 216 -3.20 -19.60 4.29
N SER A 217 -4.29 -19.39 3.56
CA SER A 217 -4.38 -19.62 2.13
C SER A 217 -5.52 -18.75 1.60
N HIS A 218 -5.19 -17.60 1.02
CA HIS A 218 -6.18 -16.62 0.58
C HIS A 218 -5.63 -15.64 -0.46
N GLU A 219 -6.54 -15.05 -1.22
CA GLU A 219 -6.23 -13.94 -2.12
C GLU A 219 -5.88 -12.67 -1.33
N MET A 220 -5.16 -11.77 -1.99
CA MET A 220 -4.76 -10.47 -1.46
C MET A 220 -4.86 -9.40 -2.54
N ILE A 221 -5.19 -8.18 -2.14
CA ILE A 221 -4.92 -6.96 -2.90
C ILE A 221 -3.66 -6.35 -2.30
N ARG A 222 -2.62 -6.22 -3.11
CA ARG A 222 -1.31 -5.72 -2.72
C ARG A 222 -1.11 -4.29 -3.22
N CYS A 223 -0.61 -3.43 -2.35
CA CYS A 223 -0.20 -2.07 -2.69
C CYS A 223 0.98 -2.11 -3.68
N ALA A 224 0.96 -1.24 -4.70
CA ALA A 224 2.16 -0.99 -5.48
C ALA A 224 3.11 -0.08 -4.69
N ASP A 225 4.34 -0.52 -4.44
CA ASP A 225 5.33 0.24 -3.65
C ASP A 225 5.57 1.64 -4.22
N TYR A 226 5.68 1.75 -5.55
CA TYR A 226 5.86 3.04 -6.23
C TYR A 226 4.62 3.95 -6.13
N ALA A 227 3.47 3.44 -5.70
CA ALA A 227 2.26 4.23 -5.49
C ALA A 227 2.08 4.67 -4.03
N ARG A 228 3.04 4.38 -3.13
CA ARG A 228 2.90 4.70 -1.70
C ARG A 228 2.67 6.19 -1.44
N SER A 229 3.38 7.08 -2.13
CA SER A 229 3.20 8.54 -2.05
C SER A 229 1.76 8.95 -2.37
N ILE A 230 1.17 8.36 -3.41
CA ILE A 230 -0.23 8.56 -3.81
C ILE A 230 -1.17 8.12 -2.69
N PHE A 231 -0.93 6.96 -2.08
CA PHE A 231 -1.74 6.50 -0.94
C PHE A 231 -1.63 7.40 0.29
N ILE A 232 -0.47 7.97 0.59
CA ILE A 232 -0.32 8.94 1.70
C ILE A 232 -1.15 10.21 1.43
N GLU A 233 -1.08 10.74 0.21
CA GLU A 233 -1.90 11.90 -0.17
C GLU A 233 -3.40 11.60 -0.08
N LEU A 234 -3.82 10.43 -0.56
CA LEU A 234 -5.21 10.00 -0.46
C LEU A 234 -5.64 9.78 0.99
N SER A 235 -4.78 9.23 1.86
CA SER A 235 -5.14 8.87 3.23
C SER A 235 -5.44 10.09 4.11
N THR A 236 -4.93 11.25 3.71
CA THR A 236 -5.13 12.54 4.38
C THR A 236 -6.20 13.40 3.70
N ASN A 237 -6.72 12.97 2.54
CA ASN A 237 -7.75 13.69 1.81
C ASN A 237 -9.11 13.59 2.53
N LYS A 238 -9.58 14.74 3.02
CA LYS A 238 -10.85 14.86 3.76
C LYS A 238 -12.10 14.89 2.88
N ASN A 239 -11.98 15.02 1.56
CA ASN A 239 -13.13 15.16 0.66
C ASN A 239 -14.08 13.95 0.67
N TYR A 240 -13.61 12.79 1.12
CA TYR A 240 -14.38 11.56 1.21
C TYR A 240 -14.81 11.21 2.65
N LEU A 241 -14.38 12.02 3.64
CA LEU A 241 -14.80 11.91 5.03
C LEU A 241 -15.90 12.95 5.29
N ASN A 242 -17.12 12.47 5.52
CA ASN A 242 -18.26 13.32 5.86
C ASN A 242 -18.60 13.17 7.35
N TYR A 243 -18.09 14.08 8.18
CA TYR A 243 -18.46 14.17 9.59
C TYR A 243 -18.86 15.61 9.94
N SER A 244 -19.90 15.73 10.76
CA SER A 244 -20.34 17.00 11.35
C SER A 244 -20.08 16.99 12.86
N THR A 245 -20.03 18.16 13.49
CA THR A 245 -19.99 18.26 14.96
C THR A 245 -21.22 17.62 15.60
N ASP A 246 -22.37 17.64 14.92
CA ASP A 246 -23.60 17.03 15.41
C ASP A 246 -23.49 15.51 15.53
N LEU A 247 -22.63 14.88 14.72
CA LEU A 247 -22.37 13.44 14.82
C LEU A 247 -21.86 13.05 16.21
N LEU A 248 -21.09 13.92 16.88
CA LEU A 248 -20.56 13.66 18.23
C LEU A 248 -21.66 13.62 19.30
N ARG A 249 -22.84 14.18 19.00
CA ARG A 249 -24.03 14.19 19.86
C ARG A 249 -25.06 13.17 19.42
N ASP A 250 -24.87 12.50 18.29
CA ASP A 250 -25.77 11.49 17.77
C ASP A 250 -25.73 10.23 18.65
N GLU A 251 -26.87 9.90 19.25
CA GLU A 251 -26.98 8.76 20.18
C GLU A 251 -26.67 7.42 19.50
N ASN A 252 -27.02 7.25 18.22
CA ASN A 252 -26.73 6.03 17.48
C ASN A 252 -25.25 5.91 17.14
N PHE A 253 -24.59 7.03 16.80
CA PHE A 253 -23.14 7.05 16.61
C PHE A 253 -22.40 6.71 17.91
N LEU A 254 -22.80 7.31 19.03
CA LEU A 254 -22.22 7.01 20.34
C LEU A 254 -22.49 5.56 20.77
N ALA A 255 -23.69 5.03 20.50
CA ALA A 255 -24.00 3.62 20.71
C ALA A 255 -23.12 2.72 19.84
N PHE A 256 -22.85 3.12 18.59
CA PHE A 256 -22.00 2.37 17.68
C PHE A 256 -20.56 2.35 18.17
N LEU A 257 -20.02 3.49 18.62
CA LEU A 257 -18.68 3.55 19.22
C LEU A 257 -18.59 2.70 20.50
N LYS A 258 -19.61 2.71 21.35
CA LYS A 258 -19.65 1.82 22.53
C LYS A 258 -19.66 0.34 22.12
N TRP A 259 -20.47 -0.01 21.12
CA TRP A 259 -20.49 -1.36 20.58
C TRP A 259 -19.13 -1.75 19.97
N LEU A 260 -18.47 -0.81 19.28
CA LEU A 260 -17.15 -0.96 18.70
C LEU A 260 -16.08 -1.14 19.78
N SER A 261 -16.20 -0.44 20.91
CA SER A 261 -15.16 -0.46 21.95
C SER A 261 -14.95 -1.81 22.62
N GLY A 262 -15.93 -2.72 22.54
CA GLY A 262 -15.84 -4.09 23.07
C GLY A 262 -15.19 -4.17 24.46
N GLU A 263 -14.33 -5.18 24.65
CA GLU A 263 -13.50 -5.34 25.86
C GLU A 263 -12.06 -4.81 25.69
N TYR A 264 -11.62 -4.45 24.47
CA TYR A 264 -10.18 -4.39 24.15
C TYR A 264 -9.69 -3.03 23.61
N ASP A 265 -10.43 -2.33 22.76
CA ASP A 265 -9.98 -1.05 22.18
C ASP A 265 -11.16 -0.20 21.68
N ILE A 266 -11.07 1.12 21.81
CA ILE A 266 -12.20 2.06 21.64
C ILE A 266 -12.68 2.14 20.18
N ASP A 267 -11.83 1.79 19.22
CA ASP A 267 -12.05 2.00 17.79
C ASP A 267 -12.05 0.71 16.96
N PHE A 268 -12.14 -0.45 17.60
CA PHE A 268 -12.00 -1.74 16.94
C PHE A 268 -12.82 -2.85 17.60
N ARG A 269 -13.53 -3.64 16.77
CA ARG A 269 -14.18 -4.89 17.18
C ARG A 269 -13.98 -6.00 16.17
N ALA A 270 -13.47 -7.14 16.63
CA ALA A 270 -13.45 -8.39 15.86
C ALA A 270 -14.65 -9.27 16.22
N VAL A 271 -15.32 -9.82 15.22
CA VAL A 271 -16.51 -10.66 15.35
C VAL A 271 -16.31 -11.91 14.49
N ILE A 272 -16.55 -13.09 15.07
CA ILE A 272 -16.50 -14.35 14.32
C ILE A 272 -17.55 -14.30 13.20
N GLU A 273 -17.17 -14.64 11.97
CA GLU A 273 -18.02 -14.45 10.78
C GLU A 273 -19.42 -15.07 10.93
N TYR A 274 -19.52 -16.31 11.42
CA TYR A 274 -20.79 -17.01 11.61
C TYR A 274 -21.54 -16.62 12.89
N GLU A 275 -21.01 -15.69 13.68
CA GLU A 275 -21.65 -15.12 14.87
C GLU A 275 -22.02 -13.64 14.68
N GLU A 276 -21.88 -13.12 13.47
CA GLU A 276 -22.10 -11.69 13.18
C GLU A 276 -23.47 -11.19 13.64
N GLU A 277 -24.53 -11.93 13.32
CA GLU A 277 -25.90 -11.56 13.70
C GLU A 277 -26.09 -11.52 15.22
N LYS A 278 -25.49 -12.45 15.97
CA LYS A 278 -25.54 -12.43 17.44
C LYS A 278 -24.80 -11.23 18.00
N ALA A 279 -23.65 -10.87 17.44
CA ALA A 279 -22.92 -9.68 17.87
C ALA A 279 -23.71 -8.39 17.59
N LYS A 280 -24.50 -8.35 16.51
CA LYS A 280 -25.39 -7.21 16.21
C LYS A 280 -26.52 -7.07 17.23
N GLU A 281 -27.01 -8.15 17.84
CA GLU A 281 -28.04 -8.09 18.89
C GLU A 281 -27.56 -7.34 20.15
N GLU A 282 -26.25 -7.26 20.39
CA GLU A 282 -25.69 -6.47 21.49
C GLU A 282 -25.77 -4.95 21.27
N PHE A 283 -26.06 -4.51 20.05
CA PHE A 283 -26.15 -3.09 19.71
C PHE A 283 -27.39 -2.46 20.32
N LYS A 284 -27.18 -1.43 21.15
CA LYS A 284 -28.24 -0.72 21.89
C LYS A 284 -28.55 0.66 21.29
N GLY A 285 -28.59 0.76 19.97
CA GLY A 285 -29.00 1.97 19.25
C GLY A 285 -30.51 2.05 19.08
N SER A 286 -31.02 3.25 18.80
CA SER A 286 -32.43 3.48 18.45
C SER A 286 -32.78 3.01 17.03
N LYS A 287 -31.77 2.93 16.14
CA LYS A 287 -31.88 2.45 14.76
C LYS A 287 -31.29 1.04 14.61
N PRO A 288 -31.62 0.29 13.54
CA PRO A 288 -30.98 -0.99 13.24
C PRO A 288 -29.47 -0.85 13.01
N PHE A 289 -28.69 -1.83 13.48
CA PHE A 289 -27.22 -1.83 13.35
C PHE A 289 -26.76 -1.65 11.91
N ASP A 290 -27.33 -2.40 10.97
CA ASP A 290 -26.94 -2.35 9.55
C ASP A 290 -27.26 -1.00 8.90
N GLU A 291 -28.27 -0.27 9.36
CA GLU A 291 -28.56 1.08 8.88
C GLU A 291 -27.44 2.04 9.30
N ILE A 292 -27.05 1.99 10.57
CA ILE A 292 -25.97 2.81 11.13
C ILE A 292 -24.62 2.45 10.49
N LEU A 293 -24.31 1.17 10.37
CA LEU A 293 -23.08 0.72 9.71
C LEU A 293 -23.01 1.23 8.26
N LYS A 294 -24.09 1.08 7.49
CA LYS A 294 -24.15 1.57 6.10
C LYS A 294 -23.94 3.08 6.02
N GLU A 295 -24.57 3.82 6.92
CA GLU A 295 -24.41 5.27 7.02
C GLU A 295 -22.97 5.67 7.33
N LEU A 296 -22.35 5.07 8.35
CA LEU A 296 -20.98 5.39 8.78
C LEU A 296 -19.93 4.99 7.74
N VAL A 297 -20.12 3.86 7.04
CA VAL A 297 -19.25 3.46 5.92
C VAL A 297 -19.39 4.44 4.75
N ARG A 298 -20.62 4.84 4.37
CA ARG A 298 -20.85 5.83 3.30
C ARG A 298 -20.24 7.19 3.61
N ARG A 299 -20.22 7.57 4.89
CA ARG A 299 -19.57 8.77 5.41
C ARG A 299 -18.03 8.66 5.48
N GLY A 300 -17.44 7.49 5.18
CA GLY A 300 -16.00 7.27 5.25
C GLY A 300 -15.44 7.16 6.67
N ILE A 301 -16.31 6.88 7.66
CA ILE A 301 -15.96 6.86 9.09
C ILE A 301 -15.55 5.46 9.54
N VAL A 302 -16.24 4.44 9.04
CA VAL A 302 -16.02 3.03 9.40
C VAL A 302 -15.48 2.27 8.20
N LEU A 303 -14.57 1.35 8.45
CA LEU A 303 -14.13 0.33 7.49
C LEU A 303 -14.36 -1.07 8.06
N ILE A 304 -14.52 -2.03 7.16
CA ILE A 304 -14.70 -3.44 7.50
C ILE A 304 -13.48 -4.20 6.99
N GLY A 305 -12.76 -4.84 7.91
CA GLY A 305 -11.68 -5.79 7.65
C GLY A 305 -12.19 -7.22 7.69
N TYR A 306 -11.43 -8.13 7.08
CA TYR A 306 -11.66 -9.56 7.15
C TYR A 306 -10.37 -10.29 7.49
N TRP A 307 -10.44 -11.12 8.52
CA TRP A 307 -9.37 -12.02 8.91
C TRP A 307 -9.74 -13.44 8.48
N PRO A 308 -9.00 -14.05 7.54
CA PRO A 308 -9.33 -15.37 7.02
C PRO A 308 -9.13 -16.46 8.08
N HIS A 309 -9.84 -17.57 7.92
CA HIS A 309 -9.69 -18.74 8.78
C HIS A 309 -8.22 -19.20 8.86
N ARG A 310 -7.73 -19.37 10.08
CA ARG A 310 -6.41 -19.96 10.34
C ARG A 310 -6.54 -21.45 10.58
N ARG A 311 -5.85 -22.26 9.77
CA ARG A 311 -5.72 -23.70 10.01
C ARG A 311 -4.87 -23.98 11.25
N ARG A 312 -5.13 -25.11 11.91
CA ARG A 312 -4.25 -25.62 12.98
C ARG A 312 -2.86 -25.92 12.41
N VAL A 313 -1.83 -25.33 13.00
CA VAL A 313 -0.43 -25.56 12.60
C VAL A 313 0.44 -25.75 13.83
N GLY A 314 1.02 -26.93 13.98
CA GLY A 314 1.81 -27.31 15.14
C GLY A 314 0.99 -27.17 16.44
N LYS A 315 1.50 -26.36 17.37
CA LYS A 315 0.82 -26.08 18.66
C LYS A 315 -0.25 -24.99 18.56
N ARG A 316 -0.30 -24.21 17.47
CA ARG A 316 -1.30 -23.14 17.30
C ARG A 316 -2.65 -23.73 16.91
N SER A 317 -3.70 -23.37 17.65
CA SER A 317 -5.07 -23.78 17.39
C SER A 317 -5.60 -23.19 16.07
N SER A 318 -6.61 -23.87 15.52
CA SER A 318 -7.45 -23.29 14.47
C SER A 318 -8.10 -22.01 15.00
N MET A 319 -8.30 -21.03 14.13
CA MET A 319 -9.00 -19.80 14.46
C MET A 319 -10.06 -19.56 13.39
N PRO A 320 -11.33 -19.33 13.76
CA PRO A 320 -12.38 -19.05 12.80
C PRO A 320 -12.09 -17.74 12.03
N PRO A 321 -12.73 -17.55 10.87
CA PRO A 321 -12.67 -16.26 10.19
C PRO A 321 -13.41 -15.18 10.99
N HIS A 322 -12.95 -13.93 10.87
CA HIS A 322 -13.54 -12.79 11.58
C HIS A 322 -13.79 -11.60 10.67
N TRP A 323 -14.93 -10.94 10.87
CA TRP A 323 -15.11 -9.56 10.47
C TRP A 323 -14.49 -8.62 11.50
N VAL A 324 -13.84 -7.57 11.02
CA VAL A 324 -13.26 -6.53 11.84
C VAL A 324 -13.93 -5.21 11.51
N TYR A 325 -14.60 -4.62 12.47
CA TYR A 325 -15.13 -3.27 12.35
C TYR A 325 -14.13 -2.33 13.00
N LYS A 326 -13.75 -1.25 12.31
CA LYS A 326 -12.89 -0.22 12.91
C LYS A 326 -13.13 1.15 12.29
N LEU A 327 -12.73 2.20 13.01
CA LEU A 327 -12.70 3.55 12.44
C LEU A 327 -11.64 3.64 11.34
N THR A 328 -11.89 4.44 10.30
CA THR A 328 -10.85 4.80 9.32
C THR A 328 -9.74 5.57 10.02
N PRO A 329 -8.47 5.40 9.61
CA PRO A 329 -7.36 6.16 10.17
C PRO A 329 -7.61 7.66 10.16
N ILE A 330 -8.20 8.19 9.08
CA ILE A 330 -8.57 9.61 9.01
C ILE A 330 -9.69 9.97 10.01
N ALA A 331 -10.74 9.14 10.15
CA ALA A 331 -11.78 9.38 11.14
C ALA A 331 -11.25 9.31 12.57
N LYS A 332 -10.36 8.36 12.87
CA LYS A 332 -9.69 8.24 14.16
C LYS A 332 -9.00 9.55 14.54
N ARG A 333 -8.23 10.13 13.61
CA ARG A 333 -7.51 11.40 13.79
C ARG A 333 -8.45 12.60 13.95
N GLU A 334 -9.56 12.63 13.22
CA GLU A 334 -10.46 13.79 13.19
C GLU A 334 -11.53 13.78 14.29
N ILE A 335 -12.01 12.60 14.68
CA ILE A 335 -13.17 12.41 15.56
C ILE A 335 -12.76 12.13 17.01
N LEU A 336 -11.80 11.21 17.26
CA LEU A 336 -11.48 10.82 18.64
C LEU A 336 -10.98 11.98 19.51
N PRO A 337 -10.09 12.88 19.05
CA PRO A 337 -9.67 14.02 19.86
C PRO A 337 -10.85 14.92 20.26
N ARG A 338 -11.85 15.08 19.39
CA ARG A 338 -13.04 15.89 19.65
C ARG A 338 -13.98 15.24 20.65
N LEU A 339 -14.16 13.92 20.55
CA LEU A 339 -14.93 13.15 21.54
C LEU A 339 -14.31 13.26 22.93
N LEU A 340 -12.97 13.20 23.03
CA LEU A 340 -12.27 13.39 24.30
C LEU A 340 -12.49 14.79 24.87
N ILE A 341 -12.38 15.84 24.05
CA ILE A 341 -12.65 17.22 24.48
C ILE A 341 -14.10 17.37 24.95
N GLU A 342 -15.07 16.83 24.20
CA GLU A 342 -16.48 16.92 24.57
C GLU A 342 -16.78 16.15 25.87
N ALA A 343 -16.20 14.96 26.04
CA ALA A 343 -16.32 14.19 27.27
C ALA A 343 -15.72 14.93 28.48
N LEU A 344 -14.54 15.52 28.33
CA LEU A 344 -13.89 16.32 29.38
C LEU A 344 -14.71 17.58 29.71
N SER A 345 -15.30 18.24 28.72
CA SER A 345 -16.14 19.43 28.95
C SER A 345 -17.40 19.12 29.77
N LYS A 346 -17.93 17.89 29.67
CA LYS A 346 -19.10 17.42 30.45
C LYS A 346 -18.75 17.00 31.87
N LEU A 347 -17.45 16.83 32.18
CA LEU A 347 -16.97 16.44 33.50
C LEU A 347 -16.72 17.62 34.46
N HIS A 348 -17.01 18.87 34.04
CA HIS A 348 -16.82 20.09 34.84
C HIS A 348 -15.45 20.15 35.56
N LEU A 349 -14.36 20.08 34.78
CA LEU A 349 -13.03 20.52 35.23
C LEU A 349 -12.83 22.02 34.99
#